data_AF-A0A535B8G4-F1
#
_entry.id   AF-A0A535B8G4-F1
#
_cell.length_a   1.000
_cell.length_b   1.000
_cell.length_c   1.000
_cell.angle_alpha   90.00
_cell.angle_beta   90.00
_cell.angle_gamma   90.00
#
_symmetry.space_group_name_H-M   'P 1'
#
loop_
_entity.id
_entity.type
_entity.pdbx_description
1 polymer ?
#
loop_
_entity_poly.entity_id
_entity_poly.type
_entity_poly.pdbx_seq_one_letter_code
_entity_poly.pdbx_strand_id
1 'polypeptide(L)'
;MQGAWLRKQSGQAVVLVAIAVLALTAILALALDGGSIYLDKRQLQNAADSAALAGAERLMAVPPSYTNTHDQAVGNLLQNLPGTTKAGTICSSNCPSQKTIGPPGGNGVGTLDLGAGYHVELTAPTSYTYQVTVWHTHNVVVAPIHGFQPTITLAARATAQNANLPYAVVLLQDKLAYATYSNFNINGTPGGITIQGPGGSNPYDRGGIFSNASIAPGNGTPSITFSPGGNQGDLWAVNESNTDRAALQTAGVVSGQQTTGVAGLPRSASHLDFPTYPEPVPPAASYNGSTVVNGPPTYLCPGQYTNQISVQNGATAVLAPGVYQVQANGVNVQGTLRTLDSSDLNQTVCGELLTALPNDTGVIIEVTPANASGNTQCNKHIFSAAATSTITLQPSPKYFNISLYIEVMPNWQNVCTSQPLGTNVVRFSGGACYSIGGAIYGPADNMVLTGSGCGTGVGQIVAWTLLINGNGNVNENFDPNSVPYMKGLTQ
;
A
#
# COMPACT_ATOMS: atom_id res chain seq x y z
N MET A 1 -63.66 60.59 28.39
CA MET A 1 -63.05 61.23 27.21
C MET A 1 -61.74 60.53 26.93
N GLN A 2 -61.76 59.49 26.09
CA GLN A 2 -60.58 58.74 25.63
C GLN A 2 -60.33 59.11 24.18
N GLY A 3 -59.16 59.64 23.86
CA GLY A 3 -58.81 59.93 22.46
C GLY A 3 -57.65 60.91 22.32
N ALA A 4 -56.45 60.56 22.80
CA ALA A 4 -55.26 61.35 22.54
C ALA A 4 -53.96 60.54 22.65
N TRP A 5 -53.76 59.49 21.84
CA TRP A 5 -52.45 58.78 21.79
C TRP A 5 -52.06 58.19 20.42
N LEU A 6 -52.55 58.71 19.29
CA LEU A 6 -52.23 58.12 17.97
C LEU A 6 -51.60 59.05 16.92
N ARG A 7 -51.16 60.26 17.28
CA ARG A 7 -50.54 61.18 16.31
C ARG A 7 -49.15 61.66 16.76
N LYS A 8 -48.14 60.79 16.69
CA LYS A 8 -46.71 61.18 16.59
C LYS A 8 -45.73 60.07 16.18
N GLN A 9 -46.15 59.08 15.38
CA GLN A 9 -45.25 58.03 14.84
C GLN A 9 -45.30 57.86 13.30
N SER A 10 -45.88 58.79 12.54
CA SER A 10 -46.16 58.60 11.10
C SER A 10 -44.95 58.75 10.15
N GLY A 11 -43.73 58.95 10.66
CA GLY A 11 -42.51 59.05 9.83
C GLY A 11 -41.41 58.03 10.17
N GLN A 12 -41.33 57.61 11.44
CA GLN A 12 -40.33 56.65 11.91
C GLN A 12 -40.52 55.26 11.30
N ALA A 13 -41.77 54.84 11.09
CA ALA A 13 -42.10 53.57 10.46
C ALA A 13 -41.52 53.47 9.04
N VAL A 14 -41.55 54.55 8.25
CA VAL A 14 -41.01 54.55 6.88
C VAL A 14 -39.49 54.40 6.89
N VAL A 15 -38.79 55.04 7.82
CA VAL A 15 -37.33 54.90 7.98
C VAL A 15 -36.94 53.48 8.39
N LEU A 16 -37.67 52.89 9.34
CA LEU A 16 -37.43 51.51 9.77
C LEU A 16 -37.70 50.51 8.64
N VAL A 17 -38.76 50.71 7.86
CA VAL A 17 -39.05 49.86 6.69
C VAL A 17 -37.96 50.01 5.62
N ALA A 18 -37.49 51.23 5.33
CA ALA A 18 -36.42 51.45 4.36
C ALA A 18 -35.11 50.75 4.78
N ILE A 19 -34.73 50.85 6.06
CA ILE A 19 -33.54 50.16 6.60
C ILE A 19 -33.74 48.63 6.59
N ALA A 20 -34.94 48.15 6.94
CA ALA A 20 -35.25 46.73 6.92
C ALA A 20 -35.18 46.13 5.51
N VAL A 21 -35.73 46.82 4.50
CA VAL A 21 -35.65 46.39 3.11
C VAL A 21 -34.19 46.35 2.65
N LEU A 22 -33.40 47.39 2.95
CA LEU A 22 -31.97 47.42 2.63
C LEU A 22 -31.21 46.24 3.28
N ALA A 23 -31.48 45.97 4.56
CA ALA A 23 -30.88 44.85 5.28
C ALA A 23 -31.28 43.50 4.68
N LEU A 24 -32.55 43.31 4.35
CA LEU A 24 -33.04 42.07 3.74
C LEU A 24 -32.50 41.87 2.32
N THR A 25 -32.36 42.92 1.52
CA THR A 25 -31.75 42.82 0.19
C THR A 25 -30.26 42.52 0.27
N ALA A 26 -29.55 43.06 1.26
CA ALA A 26 -28.14 42.74 1.49
C ALA A 26 -27.95 41.26 1.91
N ILE A 27 -28.85 40.74 2.76
CA ILE A 27 -28.83 39.32 3.14
C ILE A 27 -29.16 38.43 1.95
N LEU A 28 -30.16 38.78 1.13
CA LEU A 28 -30.52 38.03 -0.07
C LEU A 28 -29.35 38.01 -1.08
N ALA A 29 -28.69 39.14 -1.29
CA ALA A 29 -27.51 39.26 -2.14
C ALA A 29 -26.41 38.27 -1.71
N LEU A 30 -26.10 38.26 -0.41
CA LEU A 30 -25.12 37.34 0.16
C LEU A 30 -25.56 35.88 0.06
N ALA A 31 -26.85 35.59 0.24
CA ALA A 31 -27.38 34.24 0.15
C ALA A 31 -27.30 33.68 -1.29
N LEU A 32 -27.53 34.51 -2.31
CA LEU A 32 -27.45 34.11 -3.72
C LEU A 32 -26.00 33.83 -4.14
N ASP A 33 -25.10 34.80 -3.91
CA ASP A 33 -23.70 34.63 -4.28
C ASP A 33 -23.02 33.55 -3.43
N GLY A 34 -23.19 33.60 -2.10
CA GLY A 34 -22.61 32.61 -1.18
C GLY A 34 -23.18 31.20 -1.38
N GLY A 35 -24.48 31.08 -1.65
CA GLY A 35 -25.12 29.80 -1.94
C GLY A 35 -24.61 29.17 -3.24
N SER A 36 -24.48 29.96 -4.32
CA SER A 36 -23.96 29.48 -5.59
C SER A 36 -22.49 29.05 -5.50
N ILE A 37 -21.65 29.85 -4.83
CA ILE A 37 -20.23 29.53 -4.57
C ILE A 37 -20.10 28.23 -3.77
N TYR A 38 -20.93 28.05 -2.74
CA TYR A 38 -20.89 26.85 -1.89
C TYR A 38 -21.26 25.58 -2.67
N LEU A 39 -22.31 25.65 -3.50
CA LEU A 39 -22.74 24.52 -4.34
C LEU A 39 -21.67 24.15 -5.36
N ASP A 40 -21.09 25.14 -6.03
CA ASP A 40 -20.03 24.95 -7.01
C ASP A 40 -18.77 24.35 -6.36
N LYS A 41 -18.35 24.88 -5.20
CA LYS A 41 -17.24 24.32 -4.41
C LYS A 41 -17.48 22.84 -4.04
N ARG A 42 -18.70 22.45 -3.71
CA ARG A 42 -19.04 21.06 -3.39
C ARG A 42 -19.03 20.16 -4.64
N GLN A 43 -19.49 20.68 -5.78
CA GLN A 43 -19.42 19.97 -7.06
C GLN A 43 -17.97 19.74 -7.49
N LEU A 44 -17.12 20.77 -7.37
CA LEU A 44 -15.67 20.65 -7.61
C LEU A 44 -15.02 19.55 -6.77
N GLN A 45 -15.35 19.48 -5.48
CA GLN A 45 -14.78 18.44 -4.61
C GLN A 45 -15.22 17.04 -5.04
N ASN A 46 -16.52 16.82 -5.25
CA ASN A 46 -17.04 15.53 -5.71
C ASN A 46 -16.42 15.10 -7.05
N ALA A 47 -16.21 16.05 -7.97
CA ALA A 47 -15.59 15.80 -9.25
C ALA A 47 -14.11 15.42 -9.10
N ALA A 48 -13.35 16.18 -8.29
CA ALA A 48 -11.96 15.90 -8.01
C ALA A 48 -11.78 14.52 -7.34
N ASP A 49 -12.63 14.18 -6.37
CA ASP A 49 -12.61 12.90 -5.66
C ASP A 49 -12.85 11.72 -6.62
N SER A 50 -13.88 11.82 -7.47
CA SER A 50 -14.19 10.80 -8.47
C SER A 50 -13.04 10.63 -9.49
N ALA A 51 -12.45 11.74 -9.93
CA ALA A 51 -11.32 11.74 -10.85
C ALA A 51 -10.05 11.13 -10.22
N ALA A 52 -9.77 11.47 -8.97
CA ALA A 52 -8.61 10.96 -8.24
C ALA A 52 -8.69 9.44 -8.08
N LEU A 53 -9.84 8.92 -7.63
CA LEU A 53 -10.06 7.48 -7.50
C LEU A 53 -9.92 6.76 -8.84
N ALA A 54 -10.52 7.31 -9.90
CA ALA A 54 -10.46 6.73 -11.23
C ALA A 54 -9.03 6.70 -11.81
N GLY A 55 -8.22 7.73 -11.53
CA GLY A 55 -6.80 7.75 -11.89
C GLY A 55 -6.00 6.73 -11.08
N ALA A 56 -6.17 6.69 -9.76
CA ALA A 56 -5.46 5.73 -8.90
C ALA A 56 -5.74 4.27 -9.27
N GLU A 57 -6.94 3.94 -9.77
CA GLU A 57 -7.26 2.59 -10.29
C GLU A 57 -6.40 2.18 -11.49
N ARG A 58 -5.97 3.13 -12.33
CA ARG A 58 -5.17 2.83 -13.53
C ARG A 58 -3.66 2.80 -13.27
N LEU A 59 -3.19 3.34 -12.15
CA LEU A 59 -1.78 3.26 -11.75
C LEU A 59 -1.32 1.81 -11.47
N MET A 60 -2.25 0.89 -11.17
CA MET A 60 -1.95 -0.53 -10.95
C MET A 60 -1.56 -1.32 -12.21
N ALA A 61 -1.69 -0.74 -13.41
CA ALA A 61 -1.22 -1.41 -14.63
C ALA A 61 0.31 -1.36 -14.67
N VAL A 62 0.98 -2.48 -14.98
CA VAL A 62 2.45 -2.51 -15.15
C VAL A 62 2.84 -2.95 -16.56
N PRO A 63 3.55 -2.07 -17.32
CA PRO A 63 3.87 -0.67 -16.98
C PRO A 63 2.62 0.25 -17.05
N PRO A 64 2.53 1.29 -16.21
CA PRO A 64 1.39 2.20 -16.22
C PRO A 64 1.43 3.09 -17.47
N SER A 65 0.28 3.26 -18.11
CA SER A 65 0.10 4.27 -19.15
C SER A 65 -0.44 5.53 -18.50
N TYR A 66 0.41 6.53 -18.30
CA TYR A 66 -0.03 7.83 -17.75
C TYR A 66 -1.09 8.46 -18.64
N THR A 67 -0.97 8.35 -19.96
CA THR A 67 -2.00 8.78 -20.92
C THR A 67 -3.37 8.17 -20.58
N ASN A 68 -3.47 6.84 -20.50
CA ASN A 68 -4.74 6.17 -20.17
C ASN A 68 -5.24 6.51 -18.76
N THR A 69 -4.31 6.76 -17.82
CA THR A 69 -4.61 7.14 -16.44
C THR A 69 -5.25 8.52 -16.39
N HIS A 70 -4.64 9.52 -17.05
CA HIS A 70 -5.17 10.88 -17.17
C HIS A 70 -6.49 10.88 -17.94
N ASP A 71 -6.61 10.13 -19.03
CA ASP A 71 -7.85 10.00 -19.79
C ASP A 71 -9.01 9.50 -18.92
N GLN A 72 -8.77 8.46 -18.12
CA GLN A 72 -9.79 7.94 -17.22
C GLN A 72 -10.15 8.92 -16.10
N ALA A 73 -9.16 9.62 -15.52
CA ALA A 73 -9.39 10.63 -14.49
C ALA A 73 -10.23 11.79 -15.03
N VAL A 74 -9.85 12.36 -16.19
CA VAL A 74 -10.60 13.45 -16.85
C VAL A 74 -12.01 12.98 -17.24
N GLY A 75 -12.14 11.76 -17.75
CA GLY A 75 -13.45 11.20 -18.11
C GLY A 75 -14.42 11.14 -16.93
N ASN A 76 -13.94 10.83 -15.72
CA ASN A 76 -14.76 10.85 -14.50
C ASN A 76 -14.96 12.26 -13.94
N LEU A 77 -13.96 13.12 -14.09
CA LEU A 77 -14.03 14.53 -13.69
C LEU A 77 -15.18 15.25 -14.42
N LEU A 78 -15.19 15.20 -15.76
CA LEU A 78 -16.15 15.90 -16.62
C LEU A 78 -17.59 15.40 -16.41
N GLN A 79 -17.79 14.16 -15.94
CA GLN A 79 -19.12 13.67 -15.60
C GLN A 79 -19.75 14.40 -14.40
N ASN A 80 -18.92 14.99 -13.55
CA ASN A 80 -19.33 15.63 -12.30
C ASN A 80 -19.26 17.17 -12.37
N LEU A 81 -18.76 17.75 -13.46
CA LEU A 81 -18.65 19.20 -13.65
C LEU A 81 -19.77 19.73 -14.58
N PRO A 82 -20.67 20.61 -14.09
CA PRO A 82 -21.73 21.19 -14.92
C PRO A 82 -21.19 22.00 -16.10
N GLY A 83 -21.93 22.00 -17.21
CA GLY A 83 -21.54 22.77 -18.40
C GLY A 83 -20.35 22.20 -19.17
N THR A 84 -19.77 21.10 -18.69
CA THR A 84 -18.77 20.31 -19.41
C THR A 84 -19.47 19.14 -20.13
N THR A 85 -18.90 18.67 -21.24
CA THR A 85 -19.42 17.49 -21.95
C THR A 85 -18.56 16.27 -21.64
N LYS A 86 -19.20 15.11 -21.43
CA LYS A 86 -18.53 13.81 -21.43
C LYS A 86 -18.14 13.47 -22.87
N ALA A 87 -17.05 14.04 -23.36
CA ALA A 87 -16.51 13.67 -24.66
C ALA A 87 -14.99 13.55 -24.53
N GLY A 88 -14.50 12.31 -24.61
CA GLY A 88 -13.09 11.99 -24.58
C GLY A 88 -12.34 12.65 -25.74
N THR A 89 -11.89 13.89 -25.55
CA THR A 89 -11.08 14.63 -26.54
C THR A 89 -10.05 15.58 -25.92
N ILE A 90 -10.16 16.00 -24.66
CA ILE A 90 -9.14 16.88 -24.06
C ILE A 90 -7.79 16.14 -23.93
N CYS A 91 -7.83 14.82 -23.74
CA CYS A 91 -6.66 14.01 -23.39
C CYS A 91 -6.48 12.78 -24.32
N SER A 92 -7.52 12.38 -25.06
CA SER A 92 -7.72 11.03 -25.63
C SER A 92 -6.97 10.66 -26.92
N SER A 93 -5.90 11.37 -27.28
CA SER A 93 -5.01 10.92 -28.37
C SER A 93 -3.58 11.46 -28.30
N ASN A 94 -3.35 12.54 -27.55
CA ASN A 94 -2.04 13.18 -27.41
C ASN A 94 -1.67 13.49 -25.96
N CYS A 95 -2.36 12.93 -24.95
CA CYS A 95 -1.95 13.22 -23.58
C CYS A 95 -0.50 12.79 -23.35
N PRO A 96 0.38 13.72 -22.95
CA PRO A 96 1.78 13.43 -22.82
C PRO A 96 1.95 12.32 -21.80
N SER A 97 2.84 11.37 -22.07
CA SER A 97 3.18 10.31 -21.13
C SER A 97 4.08 10.89 -20.02
N GLN A 98 3.50 11.77 -19.21
CA GLN A 98 4.12 12.49 -18.12
C GLN A 98 3.37 12.19 -16.83
N LYS A 99 4.08 12.16 -15.70
CA LYS A 99 3.45 11.98 -14.38
C LYS A 99 2.50 13.12 -14.02
N THR A 100 2.75 14.33 -14.54
CA THR A 100 1.98 15.52 -14.23
C THR A 100 1.60 16.24 -15.52
N ILE A 101 0.33 16.62 -15.64
CA ILE A 101 -0.19 17.47 -16.72
C ILE A 101 -1.04 18.59 -16.13
N GLY A 102 -1.07 19.74 -16.83
CA GLY A 102 -1.79 20.92 -16.37
C GLY A 102 -1.22 21.61 -15.12
N PRO A 103 0.11 21.62 -14.85
CA PRO A 103 0.66 22.26 -13.65
C PRO A 103 0.24 23.74 -13.57
N PRO A 104 0.16 24.35 -12.37
CA PRO A 104 -0.25 25.73 -12.21
C PRO A 104 0.65 26.71 -12.97
N GLY A 105 0.02 27.66 -13.68
CA GLY A 105 0.72 28.76 -14.35
C GLY A 105 1.11 29.90 -13.39
N GLY A 106 1.59 31.03 -13.95
CA GLY A 106 1.97 32.21 -13.16
C GLY A 106 0.84 32.88 -12.39
N ASN A 107 -0.42 32.51 -12.68
CA ASN A 107 -1.63 32.94 -11.97
C ASN A 107 -2.06 31.96 -10.86
N GLY A 108 -1.33 30.85 -10.63
CA GLY A 108 -1.67 29.85 -9.62
C GLY A 108 -2.85 28.94 -9.98
N VAL A 109 -3.31 28.96 -11.23
CA VAL A 109 -4.40 28.12 -11.76
C VAL A 109 -3.80 27.07 -12.70
N GLY A 110 -4.38 25.86 -12.69
CA GLY A 110 -3.99 24.78 -13.60
C GLY A 110 -3.99 25.22 -15.07
N THR A 111 -3.07 24.66 -15.86
CA THR A 111 -2.91 25.03 -17.27
C THR A 111 -3.72 24.17 -18.22
N LEU A 112 -4.29 23.04 -17.76
CA LEU A 112 -5.18 22.23 -18.58
C LEU A 112 -6.60 22.79 -18.50
N ASP A 113 -7.05 23.42 -19.57
CA ASP A 113 -8.39 24.00 -19.71
C ASP A 113 -9.42 22.93 -20.07
N LEU A 114 -10.51 22.86 -19.28
CA LEU A 114 -11.63 21.92 -19.48
C LEU A 114 -12.84 22.58 -20.14
N GLY A 115 -12.77 23.87 -20.45
CA GLY A 115 -13.90 24.69 -20.86
C GLY A 115 -14.79 25.08 -19.69
N ALA A 116 -15.81 25.91 -19.98
CA ALA A 116 -16.76 26.42 -18.98
C ALA A 116 -16.11 27.08 -17.75
N GLY A 117 -14.89 27.61 -17.88
CA GLY A 117 -14.15 28.27 -16.79
C GLY A 117 -13.42 27.31 -15.84
N TYR A 118 -13.39 26.01 -16.14
CA TYR A 118 -12.70 25.00 -15.35
C TYR A 118 -11.28 24.77 -15.85
N HIS A 119 -10.36 24.64 -14.90
CA HIS A 119 -8.98 24.26 -15.16
C HIS A 119 -8.57 23.12 -14.24
N VAL A 120 -7.60 22.30 -14.64
CA VAL A 120 -7.18 21.14 -13.84
C VAL A 120 -5.67 20.91 -13.89
N GLU A 121 -5.17 20.29 -12.84
CA GLU A 121 -3.87 19.67 -12.73
C GLU A 121 -4.11 18.21 -12.34
N LEU A 122 -3.49 17.29 -13.06
CA LEU A 122 -3.51 15.87 -12.76
C LEU A 122 -2.08 15.44 -12.53
N THR A 123 -1.83 14.73 -11.44
CA THR A 123 -0.48 14.26 -11.11
C THR A 123 -0.51 12.87 -10.49
N ALA A 124 0.51 12.08 -10.79
CA ALA A 124 0.83 10.81 -10.14
C ALA A 124 2.14 10.99 -9.35
N PRO A 125 2.10 11.51 -8.10
CA PRO A 125 3.32 11.81 -7.34
C PRO A 125 4.16 10.56 -7.03
N THR A 126 3.48 9.44 -6.74
CA THR A 126 4.10 8.12 -6.53
C THR A 126 3.47 7.09 -7.47
N SER A 127 4.03 5.89 -7.52
CA SER A 127 3.53 4.76 -8.31
C SER A 127 2.13 4.29 -7.90
N TYR A 128 1.65 4.69 -6.73
CA TYR A 128 0.35 4.29 -6.17
C TYR A 128 -0.53 5.48 -5.74
N THR A 129 -0.03 6.72 -5.83
CA THR A 129 -0.78 7.93 -5.45
C THR A 129 -1.15 8.72 -6.70
N TYR A 130 -2.41 9.10 -6.81
CA TYR A 130 -2.92 9.98 -7.85
C TYR A 130 -3.63 11.18 -7.23
N GLN A 131 -3.37 12.37 -7.76
CA GLN A 131 -3.92 13.61 -7.24
C GLN A 131 -4.50 14.45 -8.38
N VAL A 132 -5.63 15.08 -8.06
CA VAL A 132 -6.35 15.97 -8.97
C VAL A 132 -6.59 17.28 -8.24
N THR A 133 -6.21 18.39 -8.87
CA THR A 133 -6.57 19.74 -8.42
C THR A 133 -7.39 20.39 -9.51
N VAL A 134 -8.59 20.86 -9.18
CA VAL A 134 -9.52 21.48 -10.13
C VAL A 134 -9.77 22.91 -9.67
N TRP A 135 -9.74 23.85 -10.60
CA TRP A 135 -10.12 25.23 -10.40
C TRP A 135 -11.34 25.58 -11.24
N HIS A 136 -12.15 26.52 -10.77
CA HIS A 136 -13.25 27.09 -11.53
C HIS A 136 -13.31 28.59 -11.33
N THR A 137 -13.51 29.31 -12.44
CA THR A 137 -13.78 30.76 -12.41
C THR A 137 -15.29 30.97 -12.33
N HIS A 138 -15.80 31.15 -11.11
CA HIS A 138 -17.22 31.34 -10.85
C HIS A 138 -17.62 32.79 -10.99
N ASN A 139 -18.71 33.04 -11.72
CA ASN A 139 -19.29 34.37 -11.87
C ASN A 139 -20.20 34.69 -10.69
N VAL A 140 -19.94 35.80 -10.00
CA VAL A 140 -20.81 36.31 -8.93
C VAL A 140 -21.81 37.30 -9.51
N VAL A 141 -23.05 37.23 -9.04
CA VAL A 141 -24.19 37.94 -9.65
C VAL A 141 -24.39 39.30 -8.99
N VAL A 142 -24.22 39.38 -7.66
CA VAL A 142 -24.57 40.59 -6.90
C VAL A 142 -23.35 41.38 -6.43
N ALA A 143 -22.23 40.72 -6.16
CA ALA A 143 -20.98 41.36 -5.77
C ALA A 143 -20.51 42.49 -6.72
N PRO A 144 -20.63 42.39 -8.06
CA PRO A 144 -20.13 43.42 -8.98
C PRO A 144 -20.92 44.72 -8.92
N ILE A 145 -22.21 44.64 -8.57
CA ILE A 145 -23.08 45.80 -8.35
C ILE A 145 -22.53 46.69 -7.22
N HIS A 146 -21.76 46.09 -6.30
CA HIS A 146 -21.18 46.76 -5.14
C HIS A 146 -19.68 47.07 -5.33
N GLY A 147 -19.14 46.96 -6.55
CA GLY A 147 -17.76 47.28 -6.88
C GLY A 147 -16.73 46.18 -6.58
N PHE A 148 -17.18 44.96 -6.24
CA PHE A 148 -16.31 43.79 -6.15
C PHE A 148 -16.02 43.20 -7.53
N GLN A 149 -15.03 42.31 -7.60
CA GLN A 149 -14.70 41.60 -8.84
C GLN A 149 -15.89 40.77 -9.34
N PRO A 150 -16.09 40.66 -10.67
CA PRO A 150 -17.16 39.86 -11.28
C PRO A 150 -16.97 38.35 -11.16
N THR A 151 -15.78 37.91 -10.78
CA THR A 151 -15.43 36.50 -10.69
C THR A 151 -14.67 36.20 -9.41
N ILE A 152 -14.79 34.95 -8.97
CA ILE A 152 -13.99 34.35 -7.92
C ILE A 152 -13.44 33.02 -8.41
N THR A 153 -12.18 32.74 -8.12
CA THR A 153 -11.59 31.43 -8.42
C THR A 153 -11.78 30.51 -7.24
N LEU A 154 -12.46 29.38 -7.46
CA LEU A 154 -12.60 28.30 -6.51
C LEU A 154 -11.62 27.19 -6.90
N ALA A 155 -11.13 26.44 -5.92
CA ALA A 155 -10.25 25.31 -6.16
C ALA A 155 -10.63 24.14 -5.27
N ALA A 156 -10.59 22.92 -5.76
CA ALA A 156 -10.72 21.69 -4.98
C ALA A 156 -9.55 20.76 -5.29
N ARG A 157 -9.09 20.02 -4.27
CA ARG A 157 -8.01 19.05 -4.41
C ARG A 157 -8.48 17.73 -3.82
N ALA A 158 -8.14 16.66 -4.51
CA ALA A 158 -8.39 15.30 -4.06
C ALA A 158 -7.14 14.46 -4.32
N THR A 159 -6.82 13.59 -3.38
CA THR A 159 -5.77 12.59 -3.53
C THR A 159 -6.39 11.22 -3.31
N ALA A 160 -6.02 10.26 -4.14
CA ALA A 160 -6.40 8.87 -3.99
C ALA A 160 -5.15 8.00 -4.03
N GLN A 161 -5.16 6.94 -3.24
CA GLN A 161 -4.09 5.96 -3.19
C GLN A 161 -4.62 4.59 -3.58
N ASN A 162 -3.79 3.81 -4.27
CA ASN A 162 -4.07 2.46 -4.66
C ASN A 162 -2.79 1.62 -4.69
N ALA A 163 -2.45 1.05 -3.53
CA ALA A 163 -1.29 0.20 -3.32
C ALA A 163 -1.68 -1.28 -3.14
N ASN A 164 -2.80 -1.73 -3.72
CA ASN A 164 -3.08 -3.17 -3.81
C ASN A 164 -2.12 -3.80 -4.85
N LEU A 165 -0.96 -4.29 -4.44
CA LEU A 165 0.05 -4.79 -5.36
C LEU A 165 -0.29 -6.21 -5.85
N PRO A 166 -0.53 -6.43 -7.16
CA PRO A 166 -0.90 -7.73 -7.69
C PRO A 166 0.37 -8.53 -7.99
N TYR A 167 1.14 -8.87 -6.97
CA TYR A 167 2.38 -9.64 -7.09
C TYR A 167 2.53 -10.54 -5.88
N ALA A 168 3.07 -11.75 -6.07
CA ALA A 168 3.41 -12.62 -4.95
C ALA A 168 4.64 -12.10 -4.20
N VAL A 169 5.62 -11.57 -4.95
CA VAL A 169 6.85 -11.01 -4.40
C VAL A 169 7.07 -9.62 -5.00
N VAL A 170 7.27 -8.62 -4.16
CA VAL A 170 7.57 -7.23 -4.52
C VAL A 170 8.89 -6.83 -3.89
N LEU A 171 9.85 -6.43 -4.71
CA LEU A 171 11.18 -6.03 -4.27
C LEU A 171 11.47 -4.58 -4.65
N LEU A 172 11.64 -3.74 -3.64
CA LEU A 172 11.54 -2.29 -3.77
C LEU A 172 12.87 -1.57 -3.95
N GLN A 173 14.00 -2.26 -3.82
CA GLN A 173 15.32 -1.64 -3.94
C GLN A 173 15.56 -1.06 -5.35
N ASP A 174 16.00 0.20 -5.40
CA ASP A 174 16.40 0.85 -6.65
C ASP A 174 17.88 0.68 -6.97
N LYS A 175 18.13 0.06 -8.11
CA LYS A 175 19.48 -0.16 -8.60
C LYS A 175 20.00 1.04 -9.36
N LEU A 176 21.11 1.62 -8.90
CA LEU A 176 21.88 2.59 -9.70
C LEU A 176 22.30 1.97 -11.03
N ALA A 177 22.35 2.76 -12.11
CA ALA A 177 22.57 2.28 -13.48
C ALA A 177 23.82 1.36 -13.68
N TYR A 178 24.83 1.46 -12.80
CA TYR A 178 26.08 0.70 -12.89
C TYR A 178 26.26 -0.37 -11.81
N ALA A 179 25.27 -0.55 -10.93
CA ALA A 179 25.36 -1.56 -9.88
C ALA A 179 25.30 -2.97 -10.46
N THR A 180 25.92 -3.93 -9.77
CA THR A 180 25.98 -5.35 -10.19
C THR A 180 25.13 -6.28 -9.33
N TYR A 181 24.46 -5.75 -8.31
CA TYR A 181 23.54 -6.52 -7.47
C TYR A 181 22.15 -6.63 -8.08
N SER A 182 21.38 -7.57 -7.55
CA SER A 182 20.02 -7.94 -7.99
C SER A 182 19.15 -7.98 -6.73
N ASN A 183 17.89 -7.54 -6.81
CA ASN A 183 17.03 -7.54 -5.63
C ASN A 183 16.58 -8.95 -5.28
N PHE A 184 16.34 -9.75 -6.32
CA PHE A 184 16.06 -11.16 -6.17
C PHE A 184 17.31 -11.95 -6.49
N ASN A 185 17.67 -12.89 -5.63
CA ASN A 185 18.78 -13.79 -5.88
C ASN A 185 18.46 -15.20 -5.35
N ILE A 186 18.86 -16.22 -6.10
CA ILE A 186 18.84 -17.62 -5.67
C ILE A 186 20.30 -18.11 -5.62
N ASN A 187 20.80 -18.45 -4.43
CA ASN A 187 22.17 -18.93 -4.26
C ASN A 187 22.28 -20.47 -4.12
N GLY A 188 21.15 -21.16 -3.94
CA GLY A 188 21.13 -22.62 -3.84
C GLY A 188 21.46 -23.33 -5.16
N THR A 189 22.07 -24.51 -5.08
CA THR A 189 22.30 -25.39 -6.24
C THR A 189 21.98 -26.86 -5.87
N PRO A 190 20.78 -27.37 -6.20
CA PRO A 190 19.63 -26.66 -6.76
C PRO A 190 18.91 -25.86 -5.67
N GLY A 191 18.67 -24.57 -5.88
CA GLY A 191 17.75 -23.76 -5.08
C GLY A 191 16.63 -23.26 -5.99
N GLY A 192 15.44 -23.06 -5.44
CA GLY A 192 14.33 -22.60 -6.25
C GLY A 192 13.20 -21.96 -5.47
N ILE A 193 12.33 -21.28 -6.19
CA ILE A 193 11.04 -20.81 -5.72
C ILE A 193 9.95 -21.34 -6.65
N THR A 194 8.88 -21.85 -6.06
CA THR A 194 7.64 -22.19 -6.76
C THR A 194 6.55 -21.25 -6.32
N ILE A 195 5.98 -20.54 -7.28
CA ILE A 195 4.88 -19.61 -7.11
C ILE A 195 3.61 -20.29 -7.59
N GLN A 196 2.68 -20.49 -6.68
CA GLN A 196 1.35 -20.97 -6.91
C GLN A 196 0.44 -19.76 -6.91
N GLY A 197 -0.27 -19.54 -8.02
CA GLY A 197 -1.28 -18.49 -8.10
C GLY A 197 -2.65 -19.00 -7.64
N PRO A 198 -3.66 -18.13 -7.55
CA PRO A 198 -4.95 -18.42 -6.92
C PRO A 198 -5.85 -19.42 -7.65
N GLY A 199 -5.36 -20.09 -8.72
CA GLY A 199 -6.13 -21.08 -9.47
C GLY A 199 -7.36 -20.51 -10.19
N GLY A 200 -7.47 -19.18 -10.27
CA GLY A 200 -8.59 -18.44 -10.86
C GLY A 200 -8.35 -17.97 -12.30
N SER A 201 -9.42 -17.55 -12.98
CA SER A 201 -9.44 -17.07 -14.36
C SER A 201 -9.29 -15.55 -14.51
N ASN A 202 -9.06 -14.81 -13.41
CA ASN A 202 -8.92 -13.36 -13.45
C ASN A 202 -7.50 -12.96 -13.93
N PRO A 203 -7.35 -12.35 -15.12
CA PRO A 203 -6.04 -12.00 -15.68
C PRO A 203 -5.34 -10.85 -14.93
N TYR A 204 -6.01 -10.22 -13.97
CA TYR A 204 -5.44 -9.18 -13.10
C TYR A 204 -4.81 -9.75 -11.82
N ASP A 205 -5.10 -11.00 -11.46
CA ASP A 205 -4.45 -11.70 -10.35
C ASP A 205 -3.09 -12.22 -10.82
N ARG A 206 -2.19 -11.26 -11.02
CA ARG A 206 -0.82 -11.55 -11.46
C ARG A 206 -0.08 -12.09 -10.25
N GLY A 207 0.04 -13.40 -10.11
CA GLY A 207 1.10 -13.91 -9.24
C GLY A 207 2.48 -13.56 -9.82
N GLY A 208 3.54 -13.87 -9.10
CA GLY A 208 4.91 -13.73 -9.60
C GLY A 208 5.75 -12.69 -8.90
N ILE A 209 6.86 -12.31 -9.53
CA ILE A 209 7.92 -11.54 -8.92
C ILE A 209 8.06 -10.21 -9.64
N PHE A 210 7.95 -9.13 -8.88
CA PHE A 210 8.26 -7.78 -9.30
C PHE A 210 9.55 -7.31 -8.64
N SER A 211 10.42 -6.66 -9.40
CA SER A 211 11.66 -6.05 -8.92
C SER A 211 11.87 -4.65 -9.50
N ASN A 212 12.15 -3.67 -8.63
CA ASN A 212 12.68 -2.36 -9.03
C ASN A 212 14.10 -2.43 -9.62
N ALA A 213 14.76 -3.58 -9.52
CA ALA A 213 16.08 -3.83 -10.08
C ALA A 213 16.08 -5.11 -10.93
N SER A 214 17.15 -5.90 -10.81
CA SER A 214 17.38 -7.16 -11.51
C SER A 214 16.82 -8.36 -10.75
N ILE A 215 16.46 -9.42 -11.46
CA ILE A 215 16.07 -10.73 -10.93
C ILE A 215 17.15 -11.75 -11.34
N ALA A 216 17.98 -12.17 -10.40
CA ALA A 216 18.99 -13.20 -10.64
C ALA A 216 18.42 -14.60 -10.31
N PRO A 217 18.21 -15.48 -11.31
CA PRO A 217 17.57 -16.77 -11.10
C PRO A 217 18.49 -17.84 -10.49
N GLY A 218 19.77 -17.55 -10.24
CA GLY A 218 20.73 -18.54 -9.80
C GLY A 218 21.00 -19.62 -10.87
N ASN A 219 21.43 -20.80 -10.42
CA ASN A 219 21.87 -21.90 -11.29
C ASN A 219 20.90 -23.10 -11.32
N GLY A 220 19.71 -22.98 -10.72
CA GLY A 220 18.71 -24.05 -10.70
C GLY A 220 17.97 -24.21 -12.04
N THR A 221 17.52 -25.44 -12.34
CA THR A 221 16.74 -25.75 -13.54
C THR A 221 15.56 -26.68 -13.20
N PRO A 222 14.33 -26.18 -12.98
CA PRO A 222 13.97 -24.76 -12.87
C PRO A 222 14.38 -24.18 -11.53
N SER A 223 14.77 -22.90 -11.55
CA SER A 223 14.97 -22.12 -10.33
C SER A 223 13.74 -21.29 -9.98
N ILE A 224 12.91 -20.95 -10.96
CA ILE A 224 11.64 -20.25 -10.76
C ILE A 224 10.55 -21.06 -11.47
N THR A 225 9.59 -21.55 -10.69
CA THR A 225 8.48 -22.35 -11.21
C THR A 225 7.16 -21.66 -10.89
N PHE A 226 6.26 -21.61 -11.86
CA PHE A 226 4.88 -21.18 -11.70
C PHE A 226 3.98 -22.41 -11.81
N SER A 227 3.14 -22.67 -10.81
CA SER A 227 2.37 -23.92 -10.73
C SER A 227 0.91 -23.72 -10.30
N PRO A 228 -0.07 -24.34 -10.99
CA PRO A 228 0.00 -24.93 -12.33
C PRO A 228 0.52 -23.96 -13.40
N GLY A 229 1.17 -24.46 -14.45
CA GLY A 229 1.71 -23.58 -15.50
C GLY A 229 0.64 -22.80 -16.29
N GLY A 230 1.01 -21.66 -16.84
CA GLY A 230 0.29 -20.95 -17.90
C GLY A 230 -0.51 -19.71 -17.46
N ASN A 231 -0.93 -19.61 -16.19
CA ASN A 231 -1.77 -18.49 -15.73
C ASN A 231 -1.37 -17.89 -14.37
N GLN A 232 -0.33 -18.41 -13.72
CA GLN A 232 -0.08 -18.10 -12.29
C GLN A 232 0.80 -16.87 -12.06
N GLY A 233 1.37 -16.28 -13.10
CA GLY A 233 2.22 -15.11 -12.94
C GLY A 233 3.33 -14.96 -13.97
N ASP A 234 4.08 -13.88 -13.82
CA ASP A 234 5.24 -13.56 -14.63
C ASP A 234 6.34 -12.89 -13.80
N LEU A 235 7.43 -12.52 -14.47
CA LEU A 235 8.54 -11.77 -13.89
C LEU A 235 8.55 -10.36 -14.46
N TRP A 236 8.69 -9.37 -13.59
CA TRP A 236 8.77 -7.95 -13.94
C TRP A 236 9.99 -7.31 -13.32
N ALA A 237 10.74 -6.59 -14.14
CA ALA A 237 11.95 -5.90 -13.71
C ALA A 237 12.03 -4.51 -14.32
N VAL A 238 12.40 -3.53 -13.51
CA VAL A 238 12.58 -2.13 -13.95
C VAL A 238 13.99 -1.94 -14.51
N ASN A 239 15.01 -2.46 -13.82
CA ASN A 239 16.42 -2.30 -14.21
C ASN A 239 17.13 -3.67 -14.25
N GLU A 240 16.74 -4.49 -15.22
CA GLU A 240 17.30 -5.82 -15.44
C GLU A 240 18.67 -5.78 -16.12
N SER A 241 19.65 -6.49 -15.56
CA SER A 241 20.98 -6.63 -16.15
C SER A 241 20.98 -7.55 -17.37
N ASN A 242 21.90 -7.32 -18.31
CA ASN A 242 22.02 -8.17 -19.49
C ASN A 242 22.36 -9.63 -19.13
N THR A 243 23.15 -9.84 -18.09
CA THR A 243 23.57 -11.17 -17.60
C THR A 243 22.39 -11.93 -17.00
N ASP A 244 21.66 -11.31 -16.08
CA ASP A 244 20.52 -11.94 -15.42
C ASP A 244 19.37 -12.19 -16.40
N ARG A 245 19.13 -11.26 -17.34
CA ARG A 245 18.18 -11.47 -18.44
C ARG A 245 18.56 -12.67 -19.29
N ALA A 246 19.83 -12.83 -19.66
CA ALA A 246 20.27 -13.98 -20.44
C ALA A 246 20.08 -15.30 -19.66
N ALA A 247 20.32 -15.28 -18.34
CA ALA A 247 20.07 -16.43 -17.47
C ALA A 247 18.57 -16.77 -17.39
N LEU A 248 17.70 -15.79 -17.19
CA LEU A 248 16.23 -15.97 -17.16
C LEU A 248 15.67 -16.50 -18.48
N GLN A 249 16.28 -16.10 -19.60
CA GLN A 249 15.91 -16.53 -20.95
C GLN A 249 16.50 -17.89 -21.34
N THR A 250 17.27 -18.53 -20.46
CA THR A 250 17.75 -19.89 -20.69
C THR A 250 16.61 -20.88 -20.49
N ALA A 251 16.41 -21.77 -21.46
CA ALA A 251 15.34 -22.75 -21.43
C ALA A 251 15.41 -23.63 -20.16
N GLY A 252 14.29 -23.72 -19.45
CA GLY A 252 14.16 -24.54 -18.24
C GLY A 252 14.59 -23.85 -16.94
N VAL A 253 15.11 -22.62 -16.96
CA VAL A 253 15.37 -21.83 -15.74
C VAL A 253 14.06 -21.32 -15.14
N VAL A 254 13.21 -20.74 -15.98
CA VAL A 254 11.84 -20.35 -15.64
C VAL A 254 10.87 -21.33 -16.29
N SER A 255 9.89 -21.81 -15.52
CA SER A 255 8.89 -22.78 -15.99
C SER A 255 7.48 -22.38 -15.55
N GLY A 256 6.49 -22.62 -16.41
CA GLY A 256 5.07 -22.43 -16.11
C GLY A 256 4.59 -20.97 -16.13
N GLN A 257 5.43 -20.02 -16.54
CA GLN A 257 5.07 -18.60 -16.62
C GLN A 257 3.85 -18.34 -17.52
N GLN A 258 3.19 -17.19 -17.29
CA GLN A 258 2.03 -16.76 -18.08
C GLN A 258 2.40 -16.36 -19.52
N THR A 259 3.53 -15.67 -19.71
CA THR A 259 4.01 -15.34 -21.05
C THR A 259 4.57 -16.59 -21.71
N THR A 260 3.98 -17.03 -22.81
CA THR A 260 4.42 -18.26 -23.50
C THR A 260 5.87 -18.13 -24.00
N GLY A 261 6.72 -19.04 -23.54
CA GLY A 261 8.16 -19.03 -23.87
C GLY A 261 8.97 -18.15 -22.91
N VAL A 262 10.30 -18.27 -22.98
CA VAL A 262 11.22 -17.50 -22.12
C VAL A 262 11.67 -16.18 -22.76
N ALA A 263 11.48 -16.02 -24.07
CA ALA A 263 11.84 -14.80 -24.79
C ALA A 263 11.00 -13.61 -24.31
N GLY A 264 11.65 -12.56 -23.82
CA GLY A 264 10.98 -11.37 -23.27
C GLY A 264 10.79 -11.39 -21.75
N LEU A 265 11.30 -12.41 -21.05
CA LEU A 265 11.45 -12.40 -19.60
C LEU A 265 12.77 -11.70 -19.18
N PRO A 266 12.78 -10.99 -18.05
CA PRO A 266 11.60 -10.48 -17.36
C PRO A 266 10.97 -9.35 -18.17
N ARG A 267 9.67 -9.14 -17.99
CA ARG A 267 8.93 -8.07 -18.63
C ARG A 267 9.37 -6.72 -18.09
N SER A 268 9.43 -5.73 -18.97
CA SER A 268 9.70 -4.36 -18.56
C SER A 268 8.61 -3.83 -17.62
N ALA A 269 9.05 -3.15 -16.57
CA ALA A 269 8.20 -2.52 -15.58
C ALA A 269 8.59 -1.06 -15.34
N SER A 270 7.79 -0.37 -14.53
CA SER A 270 8.11 0.96 -14.03
C SER A 270 8.29 0.90 -12.51
N HIS A 271 9.14 1.78 -11.98
CA HIS A 271 9.47 1.87 -10.57
C HIS A 271 8.21 1.87 -9.68
N LEU A 272 8.21 1.04 -8.64
CA LEU A 272 7.25 1.04 -7.55
C LEU A 272 7.85 1.73 -6.33
N ASP A 273 7.22 2.82 -5.89
CA ASP A 273 7.56 3.49 -4.64
C ASP A 273 7.18 2.63 -3.42
N PHE A 274 7.78 2.95 -2.27
CA PHE A 274 7.43 2.33 -0.99
C PHE A 274 5.95 2.54 -0.63
N PRO A 275 5.12 1.48 -0.60
CA PRO A 275 3.74 1.60 -0.13
C PRO A 275 3.78 1.77 1.39
N THR A 276 3.19 2.84 1.93
CA THR A 276 3.19 3.13 3.37
C THR A 276 1.93 2.61 4.03
N TYR A 277 1.81 1.28 4.19
CA TYR A 277 0.64 0.70 4.86
C TYR A 277 0.55 1.22 6.30
N PRO A 278 -0.66 1.57 6.79
CA PRO A 278 -0.79 2.10 8.14
C PRO A 278 -0.32 1.09 9.19
N GLU A 279 0.51 1.56 10.13
CA GLU A 279 0.99 0.78 11.25
C GLU A 279 -0.16 0.54 12.25
N PRO A 280 -0.42 -0.71 12.69
CA PRO A 280 -1.37 -0.99 13.76
C PRO A 280 -0.93 -0.33 15.07
N VAL A 281 -1.88 0.11 15.89
CA VAL A 281 -1.56 0.58 17.25
C VAL A 281 -1.54 -0.62 18.20
N PRO A 282 -0.41 -0.96 18.83
CA PRO A 282 -0.35 -2.08 19.77
C PRO A 282 -1.17 -1.80 21.05
N PRO A 283 -1.74 -2.84 21.70
CA PRO A 283 -2.36 -2.68 23.00
C PRO A 283 -1.41 -2.08 24.05
N ALA A 284 -1.97 -1.33 25.01
CA ALA A 284 -1.20 -0.70 26.08
C ALA A 284 -0.53 -1.71 27.05
N ALA A 285 -0.90 -2.98 27.00
CA ALA A 285 -0.24 -4.02 27.79
C ALA A 285 1.22 -4.16 27.37
N SER A 286 2.12 -4.18 28.35
CA SER A 286 3.56 -4.32 28.13
C SER A 286 4.10 -5.54 28.87
N TYR A 287 4.96 -6.29 28.20
CA TYR A 287 5.62 -7.49 28.67
C TYR A 287 7.13 -7.32 28.52
N ASN A 288 7.91 -7.86 29.46
CA ASN A 288 9.37 -7.82 29.34
C ASN A 288 9.80 -8.55 28.05
N GLY A 289 9.41 -9.82 27.92
CA GLY A 289 9.70 -10.74 26.82
C GLY A 289 8.97 -12.06 27.12
N SER A 290 9.15 -13.09 26.30
CA SER A 290 8.63 -14.42 26.61
C SER A 290 9.59 -15.51 26.15
N THR A 291 9.91 -16.45 27.03
CA THR A 291 10.67 -17.66 26.69
C THR A 291 9.77 -18.87 26.85
N VAL A 292 9.32 -19.42 25.73
CA VAL A 292 8.44 -20.58 25.66
C VAL A 292 9.30 -21.83 25.59
N VAL A 293 9.20 -22.65 26.65
CA VAL A 293 10.00 -23.87 26.85
C VAL A 293 9.20 -25.11 26.48
N ASN A 294 9.89 -26.25 26.30
CA ASN A 294 9.24 -27.52 25.98
C ASN A 294 8.21 -27.91 27.06
N GLY A 295 7.00 -28.23 26.63
CA GLY A 295 5.87 -28.52 27.52
C GLY A 295 4.53 -28.32 26.81
N PRO A 296 3.42 -28.21 27.58
CA PRO A 296 2.13 -27.81 27.04
C PRO A 296 2.21 -26.46 26.29
N PRO A 297 1.30 -26.20 25.33
CA PRO A 297 1.26 -24.94 24.62
C PRO A 297 1.23 -23.73 25.57
N THR A 298 2.08 -22.74 25.32
CA THR A 298 2.08 -21.46 26.05
C THR A 298 1.34 -20.42 25.25
N TYR A 299 0.30 -19.83 25.84
CA TYR A 299 -0.52 -18.79 25.23
C TYR A 299 0.10 -17.41 25.47
N LEU A 300 0.43 -16.71 24.40
CA LEU A 300 0.95 -15.35 24.43
C LEU A 300 -0.19 -14.36 24.14
N CYS A 301 -0.06 -13.15 24.69
CA CYS A 301 -1.08 -12.11 24.64
C CYS A 301 -0.60 -10.92 23.83
N PRO A 302 -1.49 -10.25 23.08
CA PRO A 302 -1.10 -9.09 22.30
C PRO A 302 -0.68 -7.93 23.21
N GLY A 303 0.25 -7.12 22.74
CA GLY A 303 0.85 -6.02 23.48
C GLY A 303 2.29 -5.74 23.06
N GLN A 304 2.97 -4.91 23.84
CA GLN A 304 4.34 -4.48 23.60
C GLN A 304 5.32 -5.39 24.36
N TYR A 305 6.23 -6.05 23.64
CA TYR A 305 7.30 -6.86 24.16
C TYR A 305 8.61 -6.07 24.11
N THR A 306 9.08 -5.63 25.28
CA THR A 306 10.30 -4.79 25.39
C THR A 306 11.60 -5.56 25.14
N ASN A 307 11.51 -6.86 24.91
CA ASN A 307 12.60 -7.83 24.76
C ASN A 307 12.09 -9.04 23.94
N GLN A 308 12.93 -10.04 23.76
CA GLN A 308 12.71 -11.15 22.84
C GLN A 308 11.48 -12.00 23.17
N ILE A 309 10.81 -12.46 22.11
CA ILE A 309 9.96 -13.67 22.15
C ILE A 309 10.80 -14.84 21.63
N SER A 310 11.07 -15.83 22.47
CA SER A 310 11.86 -17.01 22.13
C SER A 310 11.00 -18.26 22.31
N VAL A 311 10.88 -19.06 21.25
CA VAL A 311 10.22 -20.37 21.28
C VAL A 311 11.29 -21.43 21.14
N GLN A 312 11.57 -22.18 22.21
CA GLN A 312 12.62 -23.18 22.23
C GLN A 312 12.25 -24.43 21.40
N ASN A 313 13.25 -25.26 21.11
CA ASN A 313 13.04 -26.49 20.36
C ASN A 313 12.03 -27.42 21.06
N GLY A 314 11.05 -27.91 20.29
CA GLY A 314 9.95 -28.75 20.77
C GLY A 314 8.93 -28.03 21.65
N ALA A 315 9.05 -26.71 21.83
CA ALA A 315 8.06 -25.89 22.52
C ALA A 315 6.98 -25.40 21.55
N THR A 316 5.77 -25.14 22.05
CA THR A 316 4.66 -24.59 21.26
C THR A 316 4.19 -23.27 21.88
N ALA A 317 4.34 -22.18 21.13
CA ALA A 317 3.77 -20.88 21.45
C ALA A 317 2.53 -20.64 20.60
N VAL A 318 1.43 -20.26 21.27
CA VAL A 318 0.15 -19.96 20.61
C VAL A 318 -0.19 -18.49 20.84
N LEU A 319 -0.39 -17.74 19.76
CA LEU A 319 -0.70 -16.32 19.80
C LEU A 319 -2.22 -16.12 19.87
N ALA A 320 -2.69 -15.43 20.92
CA ALA A 320 -4.02 -14.85 20.93
C ALA A 320 -4.15 -13.75 19.85
N PRO A 321 -5.34 -13.46 19.32
CA PRO A 321 -5.51 -12.54 18.19
C PRO A 321 -5.16 -11.12 18.61
N GLY A 322 -4.39 -10.39 17.80
CA GLY A 322 -3.95 -9.04 18.15
C GLY A 322 -2.59 -8.65 17.59
N VAL A 323 -2.09 -7.52 18.08
CA VAL A 323 -0.82 -6.91 17.69
C VAL A 323 0.27 -7.29 18.70
N TYR A 324 1.39 -7.78 18.21
CA TYR A 324 2.58 -8.15 18.99
C TYR A 324 3.75 -7.28 18.57
N GLN A 325 4.02 -6.20 19.31
CA GLN A 325 5.14 -5.31 18.99
C GLN A 325 6.39 -5.73 19.75
N VAL A 326 7.41 -6.21 19.04
CA VAL A 326 8.67 -6.68 19.61
C VAL A 326 9.76 -5.64 19.39
N GLN A 327 10.11 -4.93 20.48
CA GLN A 327 10.95 -3.73 20.43
C GLN A 327 12.45 -4.04 20.54
N ALA A 328 12.82 -5.18 21.13
CA ALA A 328 14.21 -5.57 21.27
C ALA A 328 14.44 -7.08 21.17
N ASN A 329 15.65 -7.46 20.72
CA ASN A 329 16.14 -8.84 20.57
C ASN A 329 15.29 -9.77 19.66
N GLY A 330 14.23 -9.25 19.04
CA GLY A 330 13.50 -9.89 17.95
C GLY A 330 12.68 -11.11 18.38
N VAL A 331 12.36 -11.97 17.42
CA VAL A 331 11.59 -13.20 17.65
C VAL A 331 12.42 -14.38 17.17
N ASN A 332 12.70 -15.32 18.07
CA ASN A 332 13.48 -16.52 17.74
C ASN A 332 12.63 -17.78 17.88
N VAL A 333 12.26 -18.39 16.76
CA VAL A 333 11.44 -19.60 16.71
C VAL A 333 12.31 -20.82 16.40
N GLN A 334 12.41 -21.74 17.36
CA GLN A 334 13.05 -23.05 17.19
C GLN A 334 12.05 -24.21 17.29
N GLY A 335 10.91 -23.99 17.96
CA GLY A 335 9.77 -24.90 18.03
C GLY A 335 8.61 -24.46 17.14
N THR A 336 7.38 -24.53 17.65
CA THR A 336 6.16 -24.14 16.92
C THR A 336 5.65 -22.79 17.40
N LEU A 337 5.47 -21.84 16.49
CA LEU A 337 4.75 -20.57 16.72
C LEU A 337 3.50 -20.56 15.84
N ARG A 338 2.32 -20.53 16.44
CA ARG A 338 1.06 -20.51 15.67
C ARG A 338 0.00 -19.58 16.23
N THR A 339 -0.97 -19.20 15.41
CA THR A 339 -2.23 -18.58 15.87
C THR A 339 -3.13 -19.60 16.55
N LEU A 340 -4.12 -19.10 17.31
CA LEU A 340 -5.19 -19.93 17.88
C LEU A 340 -5.90 -20.75 16.81
N ASP A 341 -6.22 -22.00 17.15
CA ASP A 341 -7.07 -22.89 16.36
C ASP A 341 -8.03 -23.68 17.26
N SER A 342 -8.83 -24.58 16.66
CA SER A 342 -9.89 -25.28 17.38
C SER A 342 -9.38 -26.27 18.44
N SER A 343 -8.10 -26.62 18.40
CA SER A 343 -7.45 -27.46 19.42
C SER A 343 -7.22 -26.73 20.74
N ASP A 344 -7.29 -25.39 20.75
CA ASP A 344 -7.07 -24.56 21.95
C ASP A 344 -8.35 -24.29 22.75
N LEU A 345 -9.49 -24.83 22.34
CA LEU A 345 -10.74 -24.69 23.09
C LEU A 345 -10.62 -25.30 24.49
N ASN A 346 -11.23 -24.64 25.46
CA ASN A 346 -11.16 -24.95 26.90
C ASN A 346 -9.78 -24.72 27.54
N GLN A 347 -8.90 -23.97 26.88
CA GLN A 347 -7.64 -23.52 27.47
C GLN A 347 -7.79 -22.10 28.03
N THR A 348 -6.97 -21.75 29.02
CA THR A 348 -6.91 -20.37 29.53
C THR A 348 -5.97 -19.55 28.67
N VAL A 349 -6.51 -18.59 27.93
CA VAL A 349 -5.80 -17.70 27.01
C VAL A 349 -5.89 -16.29 27.58
N CYS A 350 -4.75 -15.69 27.89
CA CYS A 350 -4.69 -14.31 28.42
C CYS A 350 -5.54 -14.05 29.68
N GLY A 351 -5.67 -15.07 30.53
CA GLY A 351 -6.42 -14.99 31.78
C GLY A 351 -7.91 -15.36 31.66
N GLU A 352 -8.40 -15.67 30.47
CA GLU A 352 -9.79 -16.05 30.22
C GLU A 352 -9.90 -17.45 29.61
N LEU A 353 -10.96 -18.18 29.95
CA LEU A 353 -11.23 -19.51 29.37
C LEU A 353 -11.76 -19.35 27.94
N LEU A 354 -11.08 -19.93 26.97
CA LEU A 354 -11.51 -19.92 25.57
C LEU A 354 -12.64 -20.92 25.33
N THR A 355 -13.89 -20.46 25.35
CA THR A 355 -15.07 -21.32 25.12
C THR A 355 -15.48 -21.45 23.66
N ALA A 356 -15.06 -20.50 22.81
CA ALA A 356 -15.28 -20.51 21.38
C ALA A 356 -14.15 -19.74 20.68
N LEU A 357 -13.85 -20.09 19.43
CA LEU A 357 -12.88 -19.35 18.63
C LEU A 357 -13.45 -17.98 18.23
N PRO A 358 -12.66 -16.90 18.32
CA PRO A 358 -13.01 -15.62 17.73
C PRO A 358 -13.22 -15.75 16.21
N ASN A 359 -14.13 -14.95 15.65
CA ASN A 359 -14.36 -14.89 14.20
C ASN A 359 -13.10 -14.48 13.41
N ASP A 360 -12.18 -13.78 14.08
CA ASP A 360 -10.90 -13.34 13.55
C ASP A 360 -9.81 -13.76 14.54
N THR A 361 -9.06 -14.79 14.19
CA THR A 361 -7.91 -15.29 14.95
C THR A 361 -6.59 -14.64 14.52
N GLY A 362 -6.67 -13.65 13.62
CA GLY A 362 -5.50 -13.09 12.98
C GLY A 362 -4.60 -12.31 13.92
N VAL A 363 -3.31 -12.33 13.60
CA VAL A 363 -2.27 -11.64 14.36
C VAL A 363 -1.43 -10.81 13.43
N ILE A 364 -0.80 -9.79 13.99
CA ILE A 364 0.32 -9.10 13.37
C ILE A 364 1.48 -9.08 14.35
N ILE A 365 2.66 -9.51 13.89
CA ILE A 365 3.90 -9.44 14.63
C ILE A 365 4.70 -8.28 14.06
N GLU A 366 4.89 -7.24 14.85
CA GLU A 366 5.72 -6.08 14.53
C GLU A 366 7.10 -6.27 15.13
N VAL A 367 8.14 -5.97 14.34
CA VAL A 367 9.52 -6.05 14.79
C VAL A 367 10.21 -4.75 14.45
N THR A 368 10.66 -4.03 15.49
CA THR A 368 11.43 -2.79 15.36
C THR A 368 12.89 -3.13 15.03
N PRO A 369 13.42 -2.81 13.84
CA PRO A 369 14.82 -3.07 13.54
C PRO A 369 15.75 -2.17 14.35
N ALA A 370 16.98 -2.63 14.54
CA ALA A 370 18.02 -1.82 15.13
C ALA A 370 19.40 -2.18 14.57
N ASN A 371 20.42 -1.41 14.97
CA ASN A 371 21.81 -1.74 14.75
C ASN A 371 22.62 -1.70 16.06
N ALA A 372 23.77 -2.37 16.09
CA ALA A 372 24.79 -2.05 17.09
C ALA A 372 25.45 -0.73 16.69
N SER A 373 25.87 0.07 17.67
CA SER A 373 26.70 1.25 17.39
C SER A 373 27.92 0.84 16.57
N GLY A 374 28.16 1.53 15.45
CA GLY A 374 29.24 1.23 14.50
C GLY A 374 29.00 0.05 13.55
N ASN A 375 27.89 -0.69 13.68
CA ASN A 375 27.53 -1.75 12.73
C ASN A 375 26.64 -1.20 11.61
N THR A 376 27.05 -1.46 10.36
CA THR A 376 26.40 -1.03 9.12
C THR A 376 25.55 -2.11 8.45
N GLN A 377 25.44 -3.30 9.04
CA GLN A 377 24.57 -4.39 8.55
C GLN A 377 23.12 -4.27 9.04
N CYS A 378 22.86 -3.52 10.12
CA CYS A 378 21.51 -3.36 10.68
C CYS A 378 20.76 -4.69 10.88
N ASN A 379 21.44 -5.66 11.48
CA ASN A 379 20.97 -7.03 11.67
C ASN A 379 20.63 -7.34 13.14
N LYS A 380 20.09 -6.37 13.89
CA LYS A 380 19.54 -6.64 15.22
C LYS A 380 18.04 -6.85 15.17
N HIS A 381 17.54 -7.44 16.26
CA HIS A 381 16.12 -7.73 16.49
C HIS A 381 15.55 -8.66 15.42
N ILE A 382 16.31 -9.70 15.08
CA ILE A 382 16.00 -10.63 14.00
C ILE A 382 14.69 -11.38 14.29
N PHE A 383 13.83 -11.50 13.28
CA PHE A 383 12.76 -12.49 13.25
C PHE A 383 13.34 -13.75 12.58
N SER A 384 13.69 -14.75 13.40
CA SER A 384 14.38 -15.96 12.95
C SER A 384 13.52 -17.21 13.09
N ALA A 385 13.56 -18.05 12.05
CA ALA A 385 13.02 -19.40 12.05
C ALA A 385 14.18 -20.41 11.93
N ALA A 386 14.37 -21.27 12.92
CA ALA A 386 15.41 -22.29 12.91
C ALA A 386 14.99 -23.54 12.12
N ALA A 387 15.95 -24.43 11.83
CA ALA A 387 15.75 -25.59 10.96
C ALA A 387 14.63 -26.56 11.38
N THR A 388 14.25 -26.60 12.65
CA THR A 388 13.18 -27.48 13.18
C THR A 388 11.91 -26.71 13.50
N SER A 389 11.86 -25.42 13.16
CA SER A 389 10.74 -24.57 13.54
C SER A 389 9.55 -24.74 12.62
N THR A 390 8.37 -24.55 13.19
CA THR A 390 7.10 -24.46 12.45
C THR A 390 6.45 -23.13 12.77
N ILE A 391 6.17 -22.31 11.76
CA ILE A 391 5.45 -21.04 11.92
C ILE A 391 4.13 -21.11 11.17
N THR A 392 3.02 -20.83 11.83
CA THR A 392 1.69 -20.81 11.18
C THR A 392 0.89 -19.60 11.63
N LEU A 393 0.78 -18.59 10.77
CA LEU A 393 0.14 -17.32 11.09
C LEU A 393 -1.08 -17.08 10.20
N GLN A 394 -2.20 -16.73 10.84
CA GLN A 394 -3.40 -16.27 10.18
C GLN A 394 -3.38 -14.73 10.08
N PRO A 395 -3.67 -14.14 8.90
CA PRO A 395 -3.82 -12.70 8.75
C PRO A 395 -5.17 -12.21 9.30
N SER A 396 -5.24 -10.93 9.64
CA SER A 396 -6.49 -10.24 9.97
C SER A 396 -6.75 -9.07 9.00
N PRO A 397 -7.99 -8.92 8.49
CA PRO A 397 -8.39 -7.73 7.73
C PRO A 397 -8.26 -6.43 8.53
N LYS A 398 -8.27 -6.49 9.87
CA LYS A 398 -8.07 -5.31 10.75
C LYS A 398 -6.65 -4.77 10.67
N TYR A 399 -5.68 -5.60 10.31
CA TYR A 399 -4.27 -5.27 10.20
C TYR A 399 -3.82 -5.31 8.73
N PHE A 400 -4.71 -4.93 7.82
CA PHE A 400 -4.47 -4.91 6.38
C PHE A 400 -3.95 -6.25 5.83
N ASN A 401 -4.37 -7.38 6.42
CA ASN A 401 -3.85 -8.70 6.08
C ASN A 401 -2.32 -8.82 6.17
N ILE A 402 -1.64 -8.03 7.00
CA ILE A 402 -0.20 -8.17 7.25
C ILE A 402 -0.02 -9.00 8.52
N SER A 403 0.72 -10.11 8.42
CA SER A 403 0.99 -11.00 9.55
C SER A 403 2.36 -10.77 10.18
N LEU A 404 3.32 -10.31 9.38
CA LEU A 404 4.66 -9.93 9.84
C LEU A 404 4.99 -8.56 9.28
N TYR A 405 5.24 -7.60 10.16
CA TYR A 405 5.52 -6.21 9.84
C TYR A 405 6.90 -5.83 10.40
N ILE A 406 7.83 -5.50 9.51
CA ILE A 406 9.16 -5.00 9.88
C ILE A 406 9.11 -3.48 9.76
N GLU A 407 9.24 -2.79 10.89
CA GLU A 407 9.18 -1.33 10.92
C GLU A 407 10.33 -0.72 10.09
N VAL A 408 10.10 0.47 9.55
CA VAL A 408 11.17 1.18 8.82
C VAL A 408 12.04 1.94 9.82
N MET A 409 13.27 1.47 10.02
CA MET A 409 14.23 2.14 10.89
C MET A 409 14.50 3.58 10.39
N PRO A 410 14.35 4.62 11.23
CA PRO A 410 14.63 5.99 10.82
C PRO A 410 16.08 6.15 10.33
N ASN A 411 16.27 6.85 9.20
CA ASN A 411 17.59 7.10 8.59
C ASN A 411 18.37 5.83 8.18
N TRP A 412 17.72 4.67 8.04
CA TRP A 412 18.39 3.41 7.72
C TRP A 412 19.30 3.49 6.50
N GLN A 413 18.95 4.27 5.47
CA GLN A 413 19.79 4.43 4.26
C GLN A 413 21.18 5.03 4.54
N ASN A 414 21.31 5.83 5.59
CA ASN A 414 22.59 6.42 6.00
C ASN A 414 23.37 5.56 6.99
N VAL A 415 22.71 4.58 7.61
CA VAL A 415 23.26 3.74 8.68
C VAL A 415 23.60 2.34 8.16
N CYS A 416 22.69 1.73 7.42
CA CYS A 416 22.73 0.38 6.91
C CYS A 416 23.45 0.32 5.56
N THR A 417 24.74 0.64 5.58
CA THR A 417 25.57 0.82 4.39
C THR A 417 26.26 -0.45 3.88
N SER A 418 26.11 -1.59 4.58
CA SER A 418 26.56 -2.89 4.09
C SER A 418 25.64 -3.37 2.97
N GLN A 419 26.21 -3.79 1.83
CA GLN A 419 25.43 -4.23 0.67
C GLN A 419 24.83 -5.64 0.87
N PRO A 420 23.58 -5.91 0.45
CA PRO A 420 22.62 -4.93 -0.08
C PRO A 420 22.18 -3.95 1.01
N LEU A 421 22.15 -2.64 0.69
CA LEU A 421 21.75 -1.59 1.64
C LEU A 421 20.39 -1.94 2.24
N GLY A 422 20.16 -1.82 3.54
CA GLY A 422 18.87 -2.20 4.16
C GLY A 422 19.03 -2.84 5.52
N THR A 423 17.91 -3.01 6.24
CA THR A 423 17.89 -3.81 7.46
C THR A 423 18.01 -5.30 7.11
N ASN A 424 18.35 -6.13 8.09
CA ASN A 424 18.55 -7.57 7.89
C ASN A 424 17.85 -8.36 8.99
N VAL A 425 16.52 -8.27 9.05
CA VAL A 425 15.67 -8.71 10.16
C VAL A 425 15.05 -10.08 9.91
N VAL A 426 14.46 -10.34 8.75
CA VAL A 426 13.78 -11.63 8.49
C VAL A 426 14.79 -12.67 8.01
N ARG A 427 14.95 -13.76 8.77
CA ARG A 427 15.92 -14.83 8.46
C ARG A 427 15.38 -16.22 8.73
N PHE A 428 15.07 -16.97 7.70
CA PHE A 428 14.65 -18.37 7.82
C PHE A 428 15.79 -19.31 7.46
N SER A 429 16.05 -20.26 8.36
CA SER A 429 17.05 -21.31 8.19
C SER A 429 16.51 -22.46 7.36
N GLY A 430 17.39 -23.21 6.70
CA GLY A 430 16.99 -24.41 5.98
C GLY A 430 16.35 -25.45 6.89
N GLY A 431 15.22 -25.99 6.47
CA GLY A 431 14.39 -26.90 7.26
C GLY A 431 13.21 -26.24 7.99
N ALA A 432 13.22 -24.91 8.20
CA ALA A 432 12.10 -24.22 8.83
C ALA A 432 10.81 -24.36 8.01
N CYS A 433 9.74 -24.90 8.58
CA CYS A 433 8.44 -24.98 7.93
C CYS A 433 7.65 -23.71 8.27
N TYR A 434 7.16 -22.97 7.29
CA TYR A 434 6.32 -21.79 7.53
C TYR A 434 5.10 -21.79 6.64
N SER A 435 4.00 -21.31 7.21
CA SER A 435 2.74 -20.99 6.56
C SER A 435 2.24 -19.67 7.12
N ILE A 436 2.65 -18.59 6.48
CA ILE A 436 2.27 -17.24 6.86
C ILE A 436 1.26 -16.78 5.83
N GLY A 437 -0.02 -16.76 6.20
CA GLY A 437 -1.05 -16.11 5.39
C GLY A 437 -0.92 -14.59 5.50
N GLY A 438 -1.46 -13.85 4.54
CA GLY A 438 -1.33 -12.40 4.53
C GLY A 438 -0.07 -11.91 3.83
N ALA A 439 0.50 -10.79 4.28
CA ALA A 439 1.82 -10.34 3.85
C ALA A 439 2.89 -10.46 4.93
N ILE A 440 4.10 -10.73 4.45
CA ILE A 440 5.36 -10.39 5.11
C ILE A 440 5.79 -9.05 4.53
N TYR A 441 5.69 -7.98 5.33
CA TYR A 441 5.94 -6.62 4.90
C TYR A 441 7.17 -6.07 5.62
N GLY A 442 8.21 -5.76 4.86
CA GLY A 442 9.44 -5.15 5.33
C GLY A 442 10.09 -4.37 4.19
N PRO A 443 9.56 -3.17 3.85
CA PRO A 443 9.95 -2.45 2.64
C PRO A 443 11.41 -2.00 2.64
N ALA A 444 12.06 -1.93 3.81
CA ALA A 444 13.47 -1.59 3.99
C ALA A 444 14.34 -2.80 4.39
N ASP A 445 13.78 -4.02 4.39
CA ASP A 445 14.44 -5.23 4.87
C ASP A 445 14.97 -6.12 3.75
N ASN A 446 16.21 -6.58 3.92
CA ASN A 446 16.83 -7.61 3.10
C ASN A 446 16.49 -8.98 3.68
N MET A 447 15.43 -9.59 3.14
CA MET A 447 14.91 -10.84 3.66
C MET A 447 15.72 -12.02 3.15
N VAL A 448 15.93 -13.00 4.02
CA VAL A 448 16.55 -14.28 3.65
C VAL A 448 15.57 -15.40 3.95
N LEU A 449 15.11 -16.07 2.90
CA LEU A 449 14.29 -17.27 3.00
C LEU A 449 15.12 -18.47 2.56
N THR A 450 14.89 -19.61 3.22
CA THR A 450 15.50 -20.87 2.81
C THR A 450 14.38 -21.86 2.56
N GLY A 451 14.44 -22.59 1.45
CA GLY A 451 13.46 -23.62 1.14
C GLY A 451 13.52 -24.77 2.14
N SER A 452 12.36 -25.25 2.56
CA SER A 452 12.18 -26.50 3.29
C SER A 452 11.00 -27.22 2.63
N GLY A 453 11.12 -28.52 2.39
CA GLY A 453 10.08 -29.28 1.69
C GLY A 453 8.74 -29.43 2.44
N CYS A 454 8.53 -28.70 3.54
CA CYS A 454 7.41 -28.85 4.48
C CYS A 454 6.62 -27.56 4.74
N GLY A 455 6.95 -26.44 4.08
CA GLY A 455 6.26 -25.16 4.24
C GLY A 455 5.77 -24.57 2.92
N THR A 456 4.71 -23.78 3.01
CA THR A 456 4.19 -22.94 1.91
C THR A 456 3.89 -21.55 2.49
N GLY A 457 4.58 -20.50 2.07
CA GLY A 457 4.06 -19.13 2.27
C GLY A 457 2.71 -19.02 1.57
N VAL A 458 1.69 -18.43 2.20
CA VAL A 458 0.30 -18.39 1.65
C VAL A 458 -0.10 -16.95 1.31
N GLY A 459 0.88 -16.13 0.93
CA GLY A 459 0.79 -14.70 1.08
C GLY A 459 1.49 -13.88 0.01
N GLN A 460 1.80 -12.64 0.38
CA GLN A 460 2.66 -11.73 -0.37
C GLN A 460 3.93 -11.43 0.42
N ILE A 461 5.06 -11.32 -0.28
CA ILE A 461 6.31 -10.81 0.28
C ILE A 461 6.55 -9.42 -0.29
N VAL A 462 6.65 -8.42 0.57
CA VAL A 462 7.05 -7.05 0.21
C VAL A 462 8.34 -6.75 0.96
N ALA A 463 9.45 -6.71 0.21
CA ALA A 463 10.79 -6.60 0.78
C ALA A 463 11.62 -5.54 0.06
N TRP A 464 12.74 -5.15 0.67
CA TRP A 464 13.74 -4.35 -0.05
C TRP A 464 14.51 -5.23 -1.04
N THR A 465 15.07 -6.34 -0.53
CA THR A 465 15.64 -7.42 -1.33
C THR A 465 15.22 -8.77 -0.76
N LEU A 466 15.28 -9.82 -1.59
CA LEU A 466 14.97 -11.18 -1.20
C LEU A 466 16.05 -12.13 -1.73
N LEU A 467 16.69 -12.83 -0.79
CA LEU A 467 17.61 -13.92 -1.06
C LEU A 467 16.93 -15.26 -0.75
N ILE A 468 16.81 -16.11 -1.75
CA ILE A 468 16.53 -17.53 -1.55
C ILE A 468 17.86 -18.25 -1.38
N ASN A 469 18.12 -18.69 -0.16
CA ASN A 469 19.33 -19.42 0.19
C ASN A 469 19.04 -20.92 0.31
N GLY A 470 20.10 -21.73 0.28
CA GLY A 470 20.03 -23.19 0.47
C GLY A 470 19.43 -23.98 -0.70
N ASN A 471 19.51 -25.31 -0.60
CA ASN A 471 19.19 -26.22 -1.71
C ASN A 471 17.72 -26.69 -1.73
N GLY A 472 16.86 -26.03 -0.97
CA GLY A 472 15.43 -26.34 -0.91
C GLY A 472 14.63 -25.47 -1.88
N ASN A 473 13.42 -25.92 -2.21
CA ASN A 473 12.46 -25.09 -2.91
C ASN A 473 11.60 -24.32 -1.90
N VAL A 474 11.46 -23.01 -2.09
CA VAL A 474 10.48 -22.18 -1.37
C VAL A 474 9.16 -22.25 -2.12
N ASN A 475 8.09 -22.63 -1.44
CA ASN A 475 6.75 -22.63 -2.04
C ASN A 475 6.01 -21.38 -1.57
N GLU A 476 5.63 -20.51 -2.50
CA GLU A 476 4.76 -19.35 -2.25
C GLU A 476 3.43 -19.60 -2.93
N ASN A 477 2.33 -19.54 -2.18
CA ASN A 477 0.97 -19.65 -2.65
C ASN A 477 0.28 -18.30 -2.51
N PHE A 478 0.19 -17.58 -3.61
CA PHE A 478 -0.37 -16.25 -3.68
C PHE A 478 -1.90 -16.29 -3.66
N ASP A 479 -2.50 -15.63 -2.67
CA ASP A 479 -3.94 -15.37 -2.59
C ASP A 479 -4.22 -13.85 -2.70
N PRO A 480 -4.80 -13.38 -3.83
CA PRO A 480 -5.09 -11.96 -4.04
C PRO A 480 -6.20 -11.43 -3.11
N ASN A 481 -6.95 -12.29 -2.42
CA ASN A 481 -7.96 -11.86 -1.45
C ASN A 481 -7.35 -11.59 -0.07
N SER A 482 -6.14 -12.09 0.16
CA SER A 482 -5.44 -12.02 1.45
C SER A 482 -4.20 -11.12 1.38
N VAL A 483 -4.11 -10.21 0.41
CA VAL A 483 -3.00 -9.25 0.30
C VAL A 483 -3.31 -7.94 1.05
N PRO A 484 -2.27 -7.15 1.37
CA PRO A 484 -2.42 -5.79 1.83
C PRO A 484 -3.22 -4.94 0.86
N TYR A 485 -4.21 -4.24 1.42
CA TYR A 485 -5.08 -3.36 0.66
C TYR A 485 -4.89 -1.93 1.15
N MET A 486 -4.60 -1.03 0.21
CA MET A 486 -4.69 0.40 0.41
C MET A 486 -5.36 0.96 -0.83
N LYS A 487 -6.66 1.22 -0.75
CA LYS A 487 -7.44 1.79 -1.84
C LYS A 487 -8.44 2.78 -1.28
N GLY A 488 -8.33 4.05 -1.65
CA GLY A 488 -9.28 5.06 -1.21
C GLY A 488 -8.80 6.49 -1.40
N LEU A 489 -9.72 7.43 -1.15
CA LEU A 489 -9.41 8.84 -1.05
C LEU A 489 -8.62 9.09 0.24
N THR A 490 -7.55 9.86 0.11
CA THR A 490 -6.83 10.44 1.23
C THR A 490 -7.19 11.92 1.28
N GLN A 491 -7.83 12.34 2.38
CA GLN A 491 -8.25 13.73 2.60
C GLN A 491 -7.13 14.57 3.19
#